data_AF-R1C276-F1
#
_entry.id   AF-R1C276-F1
#
_cell.length_a   1.000
_cell.length_b   1.000
_cell.length_c   1.000
_cell.angle_alpha   90.00
_cell.angle_beta   90.00
_cell.angle_gamma   90.00
#
_symmetry.space_group_name_H-M   'P 1'
#
loop_
_entity.id
_entity.type
_entity.pdbx_description
1 polymer ?
#
loop_
_entity_poly.entity_id
_entity_poly.type
_entity_poly.pdbx_seq_one_letter_code
_entity_poly.pdbx_strand_id
1 'polypeptide(L)'
;MAATVLSYFWELASLDVDRRVKAASSLIAALNTAQSEFAATSAAGGQPLCPDLEYAVRRLVRGLASPRDGARQGFGAALIELCAALEIVTPELILEQIESTLQLTGAAKGSEERDVLFGRLFACSALVRSHRVAALPAERQSATAARLSALLIAVGGAKAFLQEPAAAVTCELIRTLDPSVVEESVWPTVAPLLPGPLAGWSPHGLMLALALALLELLGKGKLRAKHLLPPVENGKPARGAKRAADSGGEGAGEAPATEKKRAKLNGAKRKSKLAAA
;
A
#
# COMPACT_ATOMS: atom_id res chain seq x y z
N MET A 1 28.89 -4.29 13.10
CA MET A 1 28.66 -4.55 11.66
C MET A 1 29.92 -4.43 10.84
N ALA A 2 30.29 -5.50 10.13
CA ALA A 2 31.42 -5.50 9.20
C ALA A 2 31.18 -4.54 8.02
N ALA A 3 32.25 -3.91 7.51
CA ALA A 3 32.16 -2.95 6.39
C ALA A 3 31.52 -3.56 5.13
N THR A 4 31.67 -4.88 4.94
CA THR A 4 31.05 -5.64 3.85
C THR A 4 29.53 -5.74 3.96
N VAL A 5 28.96 -5.73 5.16
CA VAL A 5 27.50 -5.74 5.35
C VAL A 5 26.91 -4.36 5.06
N LEU A 6 27.63 -3.30 5.41
CA LEU A 6 27.22 -1.92 5.14
C LEU A 6 27.15 -1.60 3.64
N SER A 7 28.04 -2.18 2.83
CA SER A 7 28.04 -1.95 1.38
C SER A 7 26.80 -2.54 0.69
N TYR A 8 26.24 -3.63 1.20
CA TYR A 8 25.03 -4.23 0.63
C TYR A 8 23.84 -3.26 0.63
N PHE A 9 23.68 -2.41 1.64
CA PHE A 9 22.60 -1.41 1.65
C PHE A 9 22.71 -0.39 0.52
N TRP A 10 23.93 -0.11 0.03
CA TRP A 10 24.11 0.77 -1.12
C TRP A 10 23.73 0.06 -2.42
N GLU A 11 24.12 -1.21 -2.55
CA GLU A 11 23.79 -2.06 -3.70
C GLU A 11 22.29 -2.41 -3.79
N LEU A 12 21.57 -2.43 -2.67
CA LEU A 12 20.09 -2.55 -2.67
C LEU A 12 19.40 -1.40 -3.44
N ALA A 13 20.06 -0.25 -3.59
CA ALA A 13 19.57 0.87 -4.39
C ALA A 13 20.21 0.93 -5.78
N SER A 14 20.86 -0.14 -6.25
CA SER A 14 21.37 -0.21 -7.61
C SER A 14 20.21 -0.27 -8.62
N LEU A 15 20.40 0.23 -9.83
CA LEU A 15 19.45 0.04 -10.95
C LEU A 15 19.54 -1.36 -11.56
N ASP A 16 20.68 -2.01 -11.40
CA ASP A 16 20.95 -3.38 -11.83
C ASP A 16 20.23 -4.38 -10.91
N VAL A 17 19.32 -5.18 -11.50
CA VAL A 17 18.51 -6.17 -10.79
C VAL A 17 19.39 -7.23 -10.13
N ASP A 18 20.42 -7.72 -10.83
CA ASP A 18 21.27 -8.81 -10.35
C ASP A 18 22.12 -8.36 -9.16
N ARG A 19 22.58 -7.10 -9.19
CA ARG A 19 23.24 -6.49 -8.03
C ARG A 19 22.31 -6.39 -6.82
N ARG A 20 21.06 -5.96 -7.02
CA ARG A 20 20.08 -5.89 -5.93
C ARG A 20 19.80 -7.26 -5.33
N VAL A 21 19.59 -8.28 -6.16
CA VAL A 21 19.32 -9.66 -5.71
C VAL A 21 20.51 -10.21 -4.93
N LYS A 22 21.73 -10.09 -5.49
CA LYS A 22 22.94 -10.56 -4.82
C LYS A 22 23.17 -9.82 -3.50
N ALA A 23 22.94 -8.51 -3.44
CA ALA A 23 23.07 -7.73 -2.22
C ALA A 23 22.06 -8.16 -1.15
N ALA A 24 20.80 -8.37 -1.53
CA ALA A 24 19.76 -8.84 -0.61
C ALA A 24 20.09 -10.22 -0.03
N SER A 25 20.42 -11.20 -0.88
CA SER A 25 20.77 -12.55 -0.42
C SER A 25 22.00 -12.57 0.47
N SER A 26 23.03 -11.79 0.12
CA SER A 26 24.28 -11.72 0.88
C SER A 26 24.10 -11.02 2.22
N LEU A 27 23.27 -9.97 2.27
CA LEU A 27 22.89 -9.29 3.49
C LEU A 27 22.17 -10.26 4.44
N ILE A 28 21.15 -10.97 3.96
CA ILE A 28 20.36 -11.88 4.81
C ILE A 28 21.22 -13.03 5.33
N ALA A 29 22.09 -13.61 4.49
CA ALA A 29 23.02 -14.64 4.92
C ALA A 29 23.96 -14.14 6.03
N ALA A 30 24.54 -12.95 5.85
CA ALA A 30 25.43 -12.36 6.85
C ALA A 30 24.70 -12.05 8.18
N LEU A 31 23.46 -11.55 8.10
CA LEU A 31 22.64 -11.27 9.29
C LEU A 31 22.23 -12.54 10.02
N ASN A 32 21.90 -13.61 9.30
CA ASN A 32 21.56 -14.90 9.89
C ASN A 32 22.77 -15.50 10.65
N THR A 33 23.97 -15.43 10.06
CA THR A 33 25.21 -15.83 10.74
C THR A 33 25.45 -14.99 11.98
N ALA A 34 25.40 -13.66 11.88
CA ALA A 34 25.61 -12.75 13.00
C ALA A 34 24.60 -12.99 14.13
N GLN A 35 23.33 -13.24 13.81
CA GLN A 35 22.30 -13.54 14.81
C GLN A 35 22.54 -14.90 15.48
N SER A 36 22.97 -15.91 14.72
CA SER A 36 23.27 -17.25 15.25
C SER A 36 24.46 -17.24 16.21
N GLU A 37 25.55 -16.54 15.83
CA GLU A 37 26.73 -16.37 16.70
C GLU A 37 26.39 -15.59 17.97
N PHE A 38 25.57 -14.55 17.85
CA PHE A 38 25.11 -13.77 19.00
C PHE A 38 24.23 -14.61 19.93
N ALA A 39 23.32 -15.44 19.40
CA ALA A 39 22.49 -16.33 20.21
C ALA A 39 23.32 -17.39 20.95
N ALA A 40 24.42 -17.87 20.36
CA ALA A 40 25.31 -18.85 21.01
C ALA A 40 26.15 -18.25 22.16
N THR A 41 26.41 -16.94 22.12
CA THR A 41 27.26 -16.24 23.10
C THR A 41 26.48 -15.42 24.13
N SER A 42 25.23 -15.10 23.86
CA SER A 42 24.39 -14.29 24.75
C SER A 42 23.78 -15.14 25.86
N ALA A 43 24.01 -14.74 27.11
CA ALA A 43 23.33 -15.33 28.27
C ALA A 43 21.82 -15.08 28.21
N ALA A 44 21.03 -16.03 28.72
CA ALA A 44 19.58 -15.93 28.81
C ALA A 44 19.16 -14.65 29.57
N GLY A 45 18.57 -13.69 28.85
CA GLY A 45 18.12 -12.40 29.40
C GLY A 45 18.60 -11.14 28.65
N GLY A 46 19.45 -11.29 27.62
CA GLY A 46 19.90 -10.18 26.76
C GLY A 46 18.90 -9.73 25.69
N GLN A 47 19.27 -8.67 24.94
CA GLN A 47 18.51 -8.19 23.77
C GLN A 47 18.27 -9.34 22.77
N PRO A 48 17.05 -9.54 22.24
CA PRO A 48 16.75 -10.70 21.40
C PRO A 48 17.46 -10.65 20.04
N LEU A 49 17.57 -9.46 19.46
CA LEU A 49 18.27 -9.24 18.19
C LEU A 49 19.71 -8.83 18.44
N CYS A 50 20.63 -9.40 17.69
CA CYS A 50 22.00 -8.91 17.66
C CYS A 50 22.02 -7.47 17.11
N PRO A 51 23.00 -6.63 17.52
CA PRO A 51 23.06 -5.23 17.10
C PRO A 51 23.05 -5.03 15.58
N ASP A 52 23.63 -5.98 14.84
CA ASP A 52 23.68 -5.95 13.38
C ASP A 52 22.30 -6.18 12.75
N LEU A 53 21.54 -7.15 13.26
CA LEU A 53 20.17 -7.41 12.80
C LEU A 53 19.23 -6.26 13.17
N GLU A 54 19.34 -5.73 14.38
CA GLU A 54 18.53 -4.58 14.80
C GLU A 54 18.78 -3.35 13.90
N TYR A 55 20.05 -3.04 13.63
CA TYR A 55 20.42 -1.99 12.70
C TYR A 55 19.86 -2.25 11.30
N ALA A 56 19.99 -3.48 10.80
CA ALA A 56 19.55 -3.83 9.46
C ALA A 56 18.04 -3.69 9.30
N VAL A 57 17.23 -4.17 10.26
CA VAL A 57 15.77 -4.00 10.23
C VAL A 57 15.41 -2.52 10.16
N ARG A 58 15.97 -1.69 11.05
CA ARG A 58 15.73 -0.24 11.07
C ARG A 58 16.13 0.43 9.75
N ARG A 59 17.28 0.03 9.20
CA ARG A 59 17.83 0.54 7.93
C ARG A 59 16.96 0.14 6.75
N LEU A 60 16.46 -1.10 6.72
CA LEU A 60 15.60 -1.63 5.68
C LEU A 60 14.28 -0.88 5.63
N VAL A 61 13.60 -0.73 6.78
CA VAL A 61 12.32 -0.01 6.88
C VAL A 61 12.49 1.46 6.46
N ARG A 62 13.52 2.15 6.97
CA ARG A 62 13.79 3.54 6.59
C ARG A 62 14.10 3.70 5.09
N GLY A 63 14.79 2.74 4.48
CA GLY A 63 15.16 2.79 3.07
C GLY A 63 13.98 2.69 2.10
N LEU A 64 12.82 2.21 2.56
CA LEU A 64 11.58 2.19 1.76
C LEU A 64 11.03 3.59 1.45
N ALA A 65 11.42 4.59 2.24
CA ALA A 65 11.14 5.99 1.96
C ALA A 65 12.27 6.69 1.18
N SER A 66 13.21 5.94 0.59
CA SER A 66 14.28 6.55 -0.20
C SER A 66 13.74 7.06 -1.55
N PRO A 67 14.16 8.28 -1.98
CA PRO A 67 13.86 8.78 -3.32
C PRO A 67 14.83 8.23 -4.39
N ARG A 68 15.87 7.47 -4.01
CA ARG A 68 16.81 6.89 -4.97
C ARG A 68 16.11 5.83 -5.82
N ASP A 69 16.35 5.88 -7.12
CA ASP A 69 15.89 4.85 -8.03
C ASP A 69 16.42 3.48 -7.60
N GLY A 70 15.64 2.42 -7.76
CA GLY A 70 16.02 1.07 -7.34
C GLY A 70 15.84 0.78 -5.84
N ALA A 71 15.88 1.79 -4.98
CA ALA A 71 15.92 1.59 -3.53
C ALA A 71 14.65 0.91 -3.01
N ARG A 72 13.46 1.36 -3.41
CA ARG A 72 12.20 0.76 -2.95
C ARG A 72 12.07 -0.71 -3.36
N GLN A 73 12.54 -1.06 -4.55
CA GLN A 73 12.53 -2.45 -5.00
C GLN A 73 13.50 -3.31 -4.18
N GLY A 74 14.77 -2.88 -4.03
CA GLY A 74 15.77 -3.69 -3.33
C GLY A 74 15.54 -3.77 -1.83
N PHE A 75 15.23 -2.65 -1.18
CA PHE A 75 14.91 -2.62 0.26
C PHE A 75 13.61 -3.37 0.56
N GLY A 76 12.59 -3.26 -0.30
CA GLY A 76 11.33 -4.01 -0.17
C GLY A 76 11.53 -5.51 -0.29
N ALA A 77 12.25 -5.96 -1.33
CA ALA A 77 12.57 -7.37 -1.52
C ALA A 77 13.41 -7.92 -0.35
N ALA A 78 14.46 -7.19 0.07
CA ALA A 78 15.28 -7.61 1.19
C ALA A 78 14.49 -7.69 2.52
N LEU A 79 13.53 -6.78 2.77
CA LEU A 79 12.69 -6.84 3.96
C LEU A 79 11.72 -8.03 3.94
N ILE A 80 11.11 -8.32 2.78
CA ILE A 80 10.26 -9.52 2.61
C ILE A 80 11.04 -10.78 2.96
N GLU A 81 12.19 -10.95 2.32
CA GLU A 81 13.03 -12.13 2.47
C GLU A 81 13.62 -12.23 3.88
N LEU A 82 14.00 -11.11 4.51
CA LEU A 82 14.47 -11.10 5.90
C LEU A 82 13.37 -11.60 6.86
N CYS A 83 12.14 -11.11 6.72
CA CYS A 83 11.02 -11.54 7.54
C CYS A 83 10.68 -13.01 7.32
N ALA A 84 10.75 -13.48 6.07
CA ALA A 84 10.49 -14.88 5.72
C ALA A 84 11.58 -15.82 6.25
N ALA A 85 12.85 -15.41 6.20
CA ALA A 85 13.99 -16.25 6.56
C ALA A 85 14.31 -16.28 8.06
N LEU A 86 14.10 -15.17 8.78
CA LEU A 86 14.48 -15.04 10.19
C LEU A 86 13.23 -14.83 11.05
N GLU A 87 12.73 -15.89 11.67
CA GLU A 87 11.50 -15.86 12.48
C GLU A 87 11.56 -14.92 13.68
N ILE A 88 12.77 -14.64 14.17
CA ILE A 88 13.02 -13.68 15.25
C ILE A 88 12.67 -12.24 14.86
N VAL A 89 12.65 -11.94 13.56
CA VAL A 89 12.13 -10.67 13.03
C VAL A 89 10.62 -10.78 12.93
N THR A 90 9.93 -10.43 14.02
CA THR A 90 8.48 -10.58 14.12
C THR A 90 7.73 -9.48 13.35
N PRO A 91 6.50 -9.75 12.87
CA PRO A 91 5.65 -8.72 12.28
C PRO A 91 5.44 -7.49 13.18
N GLU A 92 5.31 -7.72 14.49
CA GLU A 92 5.13 -6.67 15.49
C GLU A 92 6.36 -5.75 15.58
N LEU A 93 7.56 -6.31 15.54
CA LEU A 93 8.80 -5.54 15.50
C LEU A 93 8.85 -4.64 14.26
N ILE A 94 8.43 -5.14 13.09
CA ILE A 94 8.39 -4.31 11.88
C ILE A 94 7.34 -3.20 11.98
N LEU A 95 6.16 -3.48 12.55
CA LEU A 95 5.13 -2.45 12.78
C LEU A 95 5.65 -1.34 13.70
N GLU A 96 6.38 -1.68 14.76
CA GLU A 96 7.06 -0.71 15.64
C GLU A 96 8.13 0.10 14.89
N GLN A 97 8.88 -0.55 13.99
CA GLN A 97 9.87 0.14 13.16
C GLN A 97 9.21 1.09 12.15
N ILE A 98 8.06 0.74 11.59
CA ILE A 98 7.29 1.65 10.72
C ILE A 98 6.88 2.90 11.51
N GLU A 99 6.32 2.73 12.70
CA GLU A 99 5.84 3.85 13.52
C GLU A 99 6.97 4.75 14.04
N SER A 100 8.13 4.17 14.38
CA SER A 100 9.28 4.92 14.88
C SER A 100 10.12 5.57 13.78
N THR A 101 10.21 4.97 12.59
CA THR A 101 11.13 5.46 11.52
C THR A 101 10.43 6.19 10.38
N LEU A 102 9.16 5.91 10.12
CA LEU A 102 8.38 6.48 9.00
C LEU A 102 7.33 7.45 9.52
N GLN A 103 7.76 8.47 10.26
CA GLN A 103 6.86 9.45 10.89
C GLN A 103 6.45 10.55 9.92
N LEU A 104 5.15 10.81 9.84
CA LEU A 104 4.60 12.00 9.18
C LEU A 104 4.69 13.16 10.18
N THR A 105 5.77 13.93 10.12
CA THR A 105 5.87 15.14 10.93
C THR A 105 5.02 16.23 10.29
N GLY A 106 4.37 17.11 11.08
CA GLY A 106 3.57 18.22 10.54
C GLY A 106 4.36 19.22 9.68
N ALA A 107 5.70 19.11 9.69
CA ALA A 107 6.60 19.88 8.84
C ALA A 107 6.91 19.19 7.50
N ALA A 108 6.68 17.88 7.36
CA ALA A 108 6.91 17.14 6.13
C ALA A 108 5.95 17.62 5.05
N LYS A 109 6.49 18.24 3.99
CA LYS A 109 5.70 18.79 2.88
C LYS A 109 6.20 18.24 1.56
N GLY A 110 5.28 17.97 0.64
CA GLY A 110 5.60 17.67 -0.75
C GLY A 110 6.22 16.29 -0.96
N SER A 111 7.47 16.23 -1.39
CA SER A 111 8.16 14.97 -1.73
C SER A 111 8.44 14.10 -0.52
N GLU A 112 8.79 14.68 0.62
CA GLU A 112 9.11 13.92 1.84
C GLU A 112 7.88 13.18 2.39
N GLU A 113 6.74 13.86 2.49
CA GLU A 113 5.46 13.25 2.91
C GLU A 113 5.11 12.05 2.01
N ARG A 114 5.25 12.23 0.69
CA ARG A 114 4.99 11.20 -0.31
C ARG A 114 5.91 9.99 -0.13
N ASP A 115 7.20 10.24 0.10
CA ASP A 115 8.20 9.20 0.26
C ASP A 115 7.95 8.38 1.54
N VAL A 116 7.59 9.04 2.64
CA VAL A 116 7.17 8.39 3.89
C VAL A 116 5.91 7.54 3.68
N LEU A 117 4.89 8.07 2.98
CA LEU A 117 3.65 7.33 2.71
C LEU A 117 3.89 6.07 1.89
N PHE A 118 4.73 6.16 0.85
CA PHE A 118 5.15 4.98 0.10
C PHE A 118 5.99 4.03 0.95
N GLY A 119 6.87 4.54 1.81
CA GLY A 119 7.62 3.71 2.74
C GLY A 119 6.70 2.86 3.61
N ARG A 120 5.64 3.48 4.17
CA ARG A 120 4.62 2.78 4.97
C ARG A 120 3.89 1.73 4.14
N LEU A 121 3.46 2.07 2.93
CA LEU A 121 2.80 1.14 2.01
C LEU A 121 3.67 -0.08 1.72
N PHE A 122 4.94 0.14 1.33
CA PHE A 122 5.85 -0.95 0.98
C PHE A 122 6.25 -1.80 2.19
N ALA A 123 6.34 -1.20 3.38
CA ALA A 123 6.60 -1.95 4.61
C ALA A 123 5.40 -2.85 4.97
N CYS A 124 4.17 -2.34 4.82
CA CYS A 124 2.96 -3.16 4.98
C CYS A 124 2.92 -4.29 3.95
N SER A 125 3.25 -3.99 2.69
CA SER A 125 3.35 -5.01 1.64
C SER A 125 4.39 -6.07 1.97
N ALA A 126 5.52 -5.71 2.57
CA ALA A 126 6.54 -6.66 2.99
C ALA A 126 6.04 -7.63 4.07
N LEU A 127 5.27 -7.12 5.04
CA LEU A 127 4.63 -7.95 6.07
C LEU A 127 3.62 -8.94 5.49
N VAL A 128 2.79 -8.51 4.55
CA VAL A 128 1.81 -9.38 3.90
C VAL A 128 2.50 -10.46 3.05
N ARG A 129 3.46 -10.05 2.21
CA ARG A 129 4.11 -10.92 1.22
C ARG A 129 5.15 -11.87 1.80
N SER A 130 5.66 -11.59 3.00
CA SER A 130 6.49 -12.57 3.73
C SER A 130 5.67 -13.72 4.34
N HIS A 131 4.32 -13.65 4.26
CA HIS A 131 3.40 -14.62 4.87
C HIS A 131 3.53 -14.80 6.40
N ARG A 132 4.34 -13.97 7.07
CA ARG A 132 4.60 -14.09 8.52
C ARG A 132 3.39 -13.73 9.36
N VAL A 133 2.56 -12.77 8.94
CA VAL A 133 1.30 -12.45 9.64
C VAL A 133 0.35 -13.64 9.61
N ALA A 134 0.25 -14.32 8.46
CA ALA A 134 -0.58 -15.52 8.30
C ALA A 134 -0.06 -16.72 9.11
N ALA A 135 1.24 -16.77 9.42
CA ALA A 135 1.87 -17.82 10.20
C ALA A 135 1.87 -17.57 11.72
N LEU A 136 1.38 -16.41 12.20
CA LEU A 136 1.31 -16.12 13.64
C LEU A 136 0.29 -17.01 14.36
N PRO A 137 0.50 -17.33 15.65
CA PRO A 137 -0.54 -17.90 16.50
C PRO A 137 -1.78 -17.00 16.54
N ALA A 138 -2.98 -17.61 16.62
CA ALA A 138 -4.27 -16.92 16.50
C ALA A 138 -4.39 -15.64 17.37
N GLU A 139 -3.97 -15.72 18.64
CA GLU A 139 -4.02 -14.58 19.57
C GLU A 139 -3.22 -13.36 19.06
N ARG A 140 -2.02 -13.59 18.52
CA ARG A 140 -1.14 -12.54 17.98
C ARG A 140 -1.55 -12.13 16.56
N GLN A 141 -2.08 -13.07 15.79
CA GLN A 141 -2.49 -12.86 14.41
C GLN A 141 -3.61 -11.83 14.32
N SER A 142 -4.67 -11.94 15.14
CA SER A 142 -5.79 -11.00 15.14
C SER A 142 -5.33 -9.57 15.46
N ALA A 143 -4.57 -9.37 16.54
CA ALA A 143 -4.06 -8.05 16.91
C ALA A 143 -3.14 -7.44 15.83
N THR A 144 -2.25 -8.25 15.25
CA THR A 144 -1.34 -7.82 14.17
C THR A 144 -2.11 -7.48 12.89
N ALA A 145 -3.10 -8.29 12.52
CA ALA A 145 -3.94 -8.05 11.34
C ALA A 145 -4.80 -6.78 11.48
N ALA A 146 -5.33 -6.52 12.68
CA ALA A 146 -6.07 -5.29 12.98
C ALA A 146 -5.18 -4.04 12.81
N ARG A 147 -3.97 -4.05 13.40
CA ARG A 147 -3.03 -2.92 13.30
C ARG A 147 -2.54 -2.71 11.86
N LEU A 148 -2.23 -3.79 11.15
CA LEU A 148 -1.79 -3.74 9.76
C LEU A 148 -2.90 -3.23 8.81
N SER A 149 -4.13 -3.72 8.97
CA SER A 149 -5.27 -3.25 8.16
C SER A 149 -5.58 -1.77 8.43
N ALA A 150 -5.60 -1.34 9.70
CA ALA A 150 -5.77 0.08 10.05
C ALA A 150 -4.71 0.97 9.40
N LEU A 151 -3.44 0.54 9.41
CA LEU A 151 -2.35 1.27 8.77
C LEU A 151 -2.52 1.34 7.24
N LEU A 152 -2.89 0.24 6.58
CA LEU A 152 -3.15 0.20 5.15
C LEU A 152 -4.32 1.13 4.75
N ILE A 153 -5.42 1.11 5.51
CA ILE A 153 -6.56 2.00 5.26
C ILE A 153 -6.16 3.47 5.47
N ALA A 154 -5.40 3.78 6.52
CA ALA A 154 -4.91 5.13 6.77
C ALA A 154 -3.99 5.63 5.63
N VAL A 155 -3.08 4.78 5.13
CA VAL A 155 -2.21 5.10 3.99
C VAL A 155 -3.02 5.31 2.71
N GLY A 156 -3.99 4.44 2.43
CA GLY A 156 -4.88 4.56 1.26
C GLY A 156 -5.74 5.82 1.29
N GLY A 157 -6.17 6.25 2.48
CA GLY A 157 -6.93 7.48 2.68
C GLY A 157 -6.11 8.77 2.59
N ALA A 158 -4.77 8.71 2.62
CA ALA A 158 -3.93 9.90 2.71
C ALA A 158 -3.85 10.69 1.38
N LYS A 159 -3.73 10.01 0.23
CA LYS A 159 -3.66 10.63 -1.10
C LYS A 159 -4.26 9.71 -2.16
N ALA A 160 -4.86 10.28 -3.20
CA ALA A 160 -5.53 9.52 -4.27
C ALA A 160 -4.65 8.44 -4.92
N PHE A 161 -3.36 8.72 -5.17
CA PHE A 161 -2.44 7.76 -5.79
C PHE A 161 -2.10 6.55 -4.89
N LEU A 162 -2.46 6.57 -3.61
CA LEU A 162 -2.25 5.46 -2.67
C LEU A 162 -3.49 4.59 -2.50
N GLN A 163 -4.67 5.06 -2.92
CA GLN A 163 -5.94 4.36 -2.69
C GLN A 163 -5.92 2.95 -3.26
N GLU A 164 -5.60 2.82 -4.54
CA GLU A 164 -5.60 1.53 -5.24
C GLU A 164 -4.44 0.63 -4.81
N PRO A 165 -3.18 1.10 -4.70
CA PRO A 165 -2.09 0.29 -4.16
C PRO A 165 -2.33 -0.21 -2.72
N ALA A 166 -2.87 0.62 -1.83
CA ALA A 166 -3.16 0.22 -0.45
C ALA A 166 -4.30 -0.81 -0.40
N ALA A 167 -5.35 -0.62 -1.21
CA ALA A 167 -6.42 -1.59 -1.32
C ALA A 167 -5.93 -2.92 -1.92
N ALA A 168 -4.99 -2.90 -2.87
CA ALA A 168 -4.42 -4.11 -3.46
C ALA A 168 -3.67 -4.94 -2.40
N VAL A 169 -2.82 -4.29 -1.60
CA VAL A 169 -2.12 -4.95 -0.48
C VAL A 169 -3.11 -5.44 0.59
N THR A 170 -4.19 -4.68 0.85
CA THR A 170 -5.25 -5.12 1.77
C THR A 170 -5.96 -6.38 1.23
N CYS A 171 -6.20 -6.47 -0.08
CA CYS A 171 -6.74 -7.67 -0.71
C CYS A 171 -5.78 -8.86 -0.62
N GLU A 172 -4.47 -8.63 -0.72
CA GLU A 172 -3.46 -9.67 -0.47
C GLU A 172 -3.56 -10.15 0.99
N LEU A 173 -3.63 -9.24 1.98
CA LEU A 173 -3.80 -9.59 3.40
C LEU A 173 -5.05 -10.46 3.61
N ILE A 174 -6.21 -10.01 3.12
CA ILE A 174 -7.49 -10.73 3.21
C ILE A 174 -7.35 -12.16 2.70
N ARG A 175 -6.68 -12.37 1.56
CA ARG A 175 -6.52 -13.71 0.95
C ARG A 175 -5.60 -14.65 1.73
N THR A 176 -4.74 -14.11 2.59
CA THR A 176 -3.78 -14.89 3.38
C THR A 176 -4.28 -15.28 4.77
N LEU A 177 -5.35 -14.65 5.25
CA LEU A 177 -5.89 -14.88 6.58
C LEU A 177 -7.10 -15.82 6.57
N ASP A 178 -7.34 -16.47 7.70
CA ASP A 178 -8.58 -17.21 7.91
C ASP A 178 -9.78 -16.25 7.97
N PRO A 179 -10.95 -16.63 7.41
CA PRO A 179 -12.11 -15.75 7.38
C PRO A 179 -12.62 -15.26 8.73
N SER A 180 -12.45 -16.05 9.80
CA SER A 180 -12.78 -15.59 11.17
C SER A 180 -11.90 -14.40 11.58
N VAL A 181 -10.61 -14.44 11.27
CA VAL A 181 -9.68 -13.33 11.54
C VAL A 181 -10.00 -12.13 10.66
N VAL A 182 -10.38 -12.35 9.40
CA VAL A 182 -10.83 -11.28 8.51
C VAL A 182 -12.08 -10.60 9.09
N GLU A 183 -13.09 -11.36 9.51
CA GLU A 183 -14.33 -10.83 10.09
C GLU A 183 -14.09 -10.10 11.41
N GLU A 184 -13.23 -10.62 12.28
CA GLU A 184 -12.96 -10.03 13.60
C GLU A 184 -12.03 -8.81 13.52
N SER A 185 -10.96 -8.91 12.73
CA SER A 185 -9.81 -7.99 12.83
C SER A 185 -9.65 -7.04 11.63
N VAL A 186 -10.04 -7.46 10.42
CA VAL A 186 -9.86 -6.64 9.21
C VAL A 186 -11.14 -5.92 8.82
N TRP A 187 -12.29 -6.60 8.92
CA TRP A 187 -13.59 -6.06 8.56
C TRP A 187 -13.94 -4.72 9.26
N PRO A 188 -13.64 -4.49 10.55
CA PRO A 188 -13.95 -3.22 11.20
C PRO A 188 -13.31 -2.00 10.51
N THR A 189 -12.16 -2.16 9.86
CA THR A 189 -11.48 -1.07 9.13
C THR A 189 -11.90 -0.97 7.67
N VAL A 190 -12.31 -2.09 7.06
CA VAL A 190 -12.72 -2.16 5.64
C VAL A 190 -14.20 -1.78 5.45
N ALA A 191 -15.09 -2.18 6.36
CA ALA A 191 -16.53 -1.96 6.22
C ALA A 191 -16.93 -0.49 5.97
N PRO A 192 -16.30 0.52 6.60
CA PRO A 192 -16.61 1.93 6.34
C PRO A 192 -16.31 2.38 4.89
N LEU A 193 -15.47 1.66 4.15
CA LEU A 193 -15.13 1.96 2.76
C LEU A 193 -16.16 1.42 1.76
N LEU A 194 -17.16 0.66 2.23
CA LEU A 194 -18.21 0.04 1.42
C LEU A 194 -19.58 0.62 1.78
N PRO A 195 -19.82 1.92 1.58
CA PRO A 195 -21.07 2.55 1.99
C PRO A 195 -22.23 2.10 1.09
N GLY A 196 -23.28 1.53 1.69
CA GLY A 196 -24.60 1.41 1.06
C GLY A 196 -24.62 0.68 -0.30
N PRO A 197 -25.48 1.11 -1.25
CA PRO A 197 -25.63 0.47 -2.55
C PRO A 197 -24.36 0.53 -3.42
N LEU A 198 -24.19 -0.46 -4.30
CA LEU A 198 -23.02 -0.62 -5.18
C LEU A 198 -22.68 0.65 -6.00
N ALA A 199 -23.68 1.45 -6.38
CA ALA A 199 -23.48 2.69 -7.13
C ALA A 199 -22.65 3.76 -6.38
N GLY A 200 -22.56 3.66 -5.05
CA GLY A 200 -21.77 4.57 -4.22
C GLY A 200 -20.33 4.13 -4.00
N TRP A 201 -19.91 2.99 -4.55
CA TRP A 201 -18.61 2.41 -4.26
C TRP A 201 -17.51 3.01 -5.15
N SER A 202 -16.37 3.29 -4.55
CA SER A 202 -15.16 3.65 -5.30
C SER A 202 -14.54 2.40 -5.95
N PRO A 203 -13.65 2.57 -6.96
CA PRO A 203 -12.95 1.43 -7.57
C PRO A 203 -12.18 0.58 -6.55
N HIS A 204 -11.51 1.22 -5.60
CA HIS A 204 -10.77 0.52 -4.55
C HIS A 204 -11.70 -0.16 -3.53
N GLY A 205 -12.88 0.41 -3.26
CA GLY A 205 -13.92 -0.24 -2.45
C GLY A 205 -14.46 -1.50 -3.14
N LEU A 206 -14.75 -1.41 -4.44
CA LEU A 206 -15.15 -2.56 -5.24
C LEU A 206 -14.10 -3.67 -5.21
N MET A 207 -12.81 -3.33 -5.33
CA MET A 207 -11.72 -4.31 -5.27
C MET A 207 -11.68 -5.04 -3.91
N LEU A 208 -11.85 -4.31 -2.80
CA LEU A 208 -11.91 -4.90 -1.46
C LEU A 208 -13.11 -5.84 -1.30
N ALA A 209 -14.28 -5.41 -1.75
CA ALA A 209 -15.48 -6.22 -1.69
C ALA A 209 -15.36 -7.50 -2.53
N LEU A 210 -14.78 -7.43 -3.72
CA LEU A 210 -14.51 -8.63 -4.53
C LEU A 210 -13.56 -9.59 -3.83
N ALA A 211 -12.53 -9.08 -3.14
CA ALA A 211 -11.63 -9.94 -2.36
C ALA A 211 -12.37 -10.65 -1.21
N LEU A 212 -13.30 -9.96 -0.53
CA LEU A 212 -14.14 -10.55 0.52
C LEU A 212 -15.14 -11.56 -0.06
N ALA A 213 -15.79 -11.26 -1.20
CA ALA A 213 -16.70 -12.18 -1.91
C ALA A 213 -16.02 -13.50 -2.26
N LEU A 214 -14.77 -13.43 -2.74
CA LEU A 214 -14.01 -14.60 -3.11
C LEU A 214 -13.72 -15.51 -1.91
N LEU A 215 -13.53 -14.97 -0.70
CA LEU A 215 -13.37 -15.80 0.50
C LEU A 215 -14.65 -16.59 0.83
N GLU A 216 -15.82 -15.96 0.68
CA GLU A 216 -17.12 -16.63 0.86
C GLU A 216 -17.32 -17.74 -0.19
N LEU A 217 -17.04 -17.44 -1.47
CA LEU A 217 -17.19 -18.39 -2.58
C LEU A 217 -16.24 -19.59 -2.48
N LEU A 218 -15.04 -19.40 -1.95
CA LEU A 218 -14.04 -20.47 -1.78
C LEU A 218 -14.32 -21.37 -0.56
N GLY A 219 -15.43 -21.17 0.15
CA GLY A 219 -15.85 -22.05 1.25
C GLY A 219 -14.93 -22.01 2.48
N LYS A 220 -14.03 -21.03 2.58
CA LYS A 220 -13.09 -20.88 3.71
C LYS A 220 -13.75 -20.33 4.98
N GLY A 221 -15.02 -19.91 4.92
CA GLY A 221 -15.79 -19.47 6.08
C GLY A 221 -17.12 -18.82 5.67
N LYS A 222 -18.11 -18.86 6.56
CA LYS A 222 -19.37 -18.12 6.41
C LYS A 222 -19.16 -16.68 6.87
N LEU A 223 -18.36 -15.88 6.15
CA LEU A 223 -18.61 -14.43 6.17
C LEU A 223 -20.09 -14.28 5.78
N ARG A 224 -20.87 -13.62 6.63
CA ARG A 224 -22.32 -13.63 6.46
C ARG A 224 -22.62 -12.88 5.16
N ALA A 225 -23.11 -13.61 4.15
CA ALA A 225 -23.61 -13.16 2.85
C ALA A 225 -24.56 -11.93 2.86
N LYS A 226 -24.98 -11.46 4.04
CA LYS A 226 -25.68 -10.18 4.22
C LYS A 226 -24.81 -8.95 3.93
N HIS A 227 -23.52 -9.12 3.66
CA HIS A 227 -22.56 -8.02 3.48
C HIS A 227 -22.04 -7.85 2.05
N LEU A 228 -22.35 -8.77 1.12
CA LEU A 228 -21.70 -8.80 -0.19
C LEU A 228 -22.70 -8.84 -1.34
N LEU A 229 -22.69 -7.71 -2.05
CA LEU A 229 -23.44 -7.35 -3.27
C LEU A 229 -24.97 -7.53 -3.13
N PRO A 230 -25.77 -6.47 -3.34
CA PRO A 230 -27.21 -6.68 -3.49
C PRO A 230 -27.43 -7.71 -4.61
N PRO A 231 -28.41 -8.62 -4.48
CA PRO A 231 -28.72 -9.55 -5.54
C PRO A 231 -28.90 -8.78 -6.85
N VAL A 232 -28.31 -9.28 -7.92
CA VAL A 232 -28.49 -8.70 -9.26
C VAL A 232 -29.99 -8.72 -9.53
N GLU A 233 -30.65 -7.58 -9.38
CA GLU A 233 -32.01 -7.43 -9.85
C GLU A 233 -31.94 -7.62 -11.36
N ASN A 234 -32.47 -8.74 -11.85
CA ASN A 234 -32.72 -8.96 -13.26
C ASN A 234 -33.79 -7.96 -13.71
N GLY A 235 -33.38 -6.71 -13.89
CA GLY A 235 -34.22 -5.65 -14.41
C GLY A 235 -34.66 -6.03 -15.81
N LYS A 236 -35.94 -6.36 -15.96
CA LYS A 236 -36.59 -6.38 -17.29
C LYS A 236 -36.22 -5.08 -18.00
N PRO A 237 -35.88 -5.11 -19.31
CA PRO A 237 -35.57 -3.89 -20.04
C PRO A 237 -36.74 -2.91 -19.88
N ALA A 238 -36.44 -1.69 -19.48
CA ALA A 238 -37.43 -0.65 -19.23
C ALA A 238 -38.34 -0.51 -20.47
N ARG A 239 -39.60 -0.91 -20.33
CA ARG A 239 -40.63 -0.73 -21.36
C ARG A 239 -40.90 0.76 -21.52
N GLY A 240 -40.44 1.31 -22.66
CA GLY A 240 -41.07 2.39 -23.39
C GLY A 240 -41.29 3.72 -22.65
N ALA A 241 -40.31 4.62 -22.72
CA ALA A 241 -40.61 6.04 -22.64
C ALA A 241 -41.35 6.46 -23.94
N LYS A 242 -42.66 6.65 -23.83
CA LYS A 242 -43.49 7.31 -24.84
C LYS A 242 -42.86 8.69 -25.14
N ARG A 243 -42.38 8.89 -26.36
CA ARG A 243 -42.14 10.23 -26.90
C ARG A 243 -43.50 10.90 -27.08
N ALA A 244 -43.78 11.92 -26.28
CA ALA A 244 -44.82 12.88 -26.60
C ALA A 244 -44.29 13.77 -27.73
N ALA A 245 -44.91 13.66 -28.90
CA ALA A 245 -44.87 14.71 -29.90
C ALA A 245 -45.81 15.81 -29.42
N ASP A 246 -45.32 17.04 -29.37
CA ASP A 246 -46.18 18.19 -29.61
C ASP A 246 -45.41 19.26 -30.38
N SER A 247 -46.19 19.92 -31.22
CA SER A 247 -45.85 20.62 -32.45
C SER A 247 -46.10 22.12 -32.33
N GLY A 248 -45.33 22.89 -33.10
CA GLY A 248 -45.61 24.30 -33.45
C GLY A 248 -44.86 25.31 -32.58
N GLY A 249 -44.20 26.34 -33.10
CA GLY A 249 -44.05 26.81 -34.47
C GLY A 249 -43.13 28.05 -34.46
N GLU A 250 -42.28 28.11 -35.49
CA GLU A 250 -41.68 29.25 -36.21
C GLU A 250 -41.46 30.62 -35.55
N GLY A 251 -40.25 31.18 -35.78
CA GLY A 251 -40.03 32.62 -35.72
C GLY A 251 -38.56 33.10 -35.72
N ALA A 252 -37.89 33.01 -36.88
CA ALA A 252 -36.86 33.90 -37.45
C ALA A 252 -35.71 34.52 -36.60
N GLY A 253 -34.47 34.42 -37.12
CA GLY A 253 -33.43 35.45 -36.87
C GLY A 253 -31.96 34.99 -36.91
N GLU A 254 -31.34 35.09 -38.09
CA GLU A 254 -29.92 35.40 -38.38
C GLU A 254 -28.74 34.54 -37.84
N ALA A 255 -27.86 34.15 -38.78
CA ALA A 255 -26.49 33.66 -38.59
C ALA A 255 -25.47 34.82 -38.82
N PRO A 256 -24.13 34.58 -38.78
CA PRO A 256 -23.27 34.07 -37.71
C PRO A 256 -22.15 35.07 -37.35
N ALA A 257 -21.59 35.03 -36.13
CA ALA A 257 -20.46 35.89 -35.73
C ALA A 257 -19.22 35.11 -35.26
N THR A 258 -18.30 34.93 -36.21
CA THR A 258 -16.84 35.17 -36.16
C THR A 258 -16.02 34.77 -34.92
N GLU A 259 -15.23 33.71 -35.12
CA GLU A 259 -13.76 33.66 -34.96
C GLU A 259 -13.07 34.92 -34.39
N LYS A 260 -13.17 35.17 -33.07
CA LYS A 260 -12.37 36.21 -32.39
C LYS A 260 -12.05 35.95 -30.92
N LYS A 261 -11.91 34.68 -30.53
CA LYS A 261 -11.48 34.30 -29.16
C LYS A 261 -10.25 33.39 -29.06
N ARG A 262 -9.53 33.16 -30.18
CA ARG A 262 -8.30 32.35 -30.22
C ARG A 262 -6.99 33.14 -30.28
N ALA A 263 -7.03 34.48 -30.30
CA ALA A 263 -5.85 35.34 -30.47
C ALA A 263 -5.40 36.12 -29.22
N LYS A 264 -5.95 35.86 -28.02
CA LYS A 264 -5.51 36.54 -26.77
C LYS A 264 -4.58 35.71 -25.88
N LEU A 265 -4.16 34.51 -26.29
CA LEU A 265 -3.28 33.65 -25.48
C LEU A 265 -1.79 33.69 -25.86
N ASN A 266 -1.41 34.28 -27.01
CA ASN A 266 -0.01 34.26 -27.49
C ASN A 266 0.76 35.59 -27.35
N GLY A 267 0.13 36.65 -26.82
CA GLY A 267 0.76 37.96 -26.64
C GLY A 267 1.42 38.21 -25.27
N ALA A 268 1.13 37.38 -24.25
CA ALA A 268 1.55 37.65 -22.88
C ALA A 268 2.87 36.96 -22.45
N LYS A 269 3.45 36.07 -23.27
CA LYS A 269 4.67 35.30 -22.90
C LYS A 269 5.99 35.88 -23.44
N ARG A 270 6.00 37.06 -24.07
CA ARG A 270 7.23 37.70 -24.59
C ARG A 270 7.71 38.95 -23.83
N LYS A 271 7.05 39.37 -22.75
CA LYS A 271 7.45 40.56 -21.97
C LYS A 271 8.05 40.29 -20.58
N SER A 272 8.35 39.04 -20.21
CA SER A 272 9.00 38.73 -18.92
C SER A 272 10.45 38.21 -19.03
N LYS A 273 11.08 38.29 -20.21
CA LYS A 273 12.48 37.84 -20.41
C LYS A 273 13.48 38.95 -20.74
N LEU A 274 13.16 40.21 -20.39
CA LEU A 274 14.05 41.37 -20.54
C LEU A 274 13.99 42.27 -19.29
N ALA A 275 14.19 41.68 -18.12
CA ALA A 275 14.41 42.39 -16.85
C ALA A 275 15.11 41.47 -15.85
N ALA A 276 16.36 41.11 -16.15
CA ALA A 276 17.38 40.62 -15.22
C ALA A 276 18.67 40.40 -16.03
N ALA A 277 19.26 41.51 -16.46
CA ALA A 277 20.69 41.64 -16.75
C ALA A 277 21.22 42.69 -15.77
#